data_AF-A0A3S4GUN4-F1
#
_entry.id   AF-A0A3S4GUN4-F1
#
_cell.length_a   1.000
_cell.length_b   1.000
_cell.length_c   1.000
_cell.angle_alpha   90.00
_cell.angle_beta   90.00
_cell.angle_gamma   90.00
#
_symmetry.space_group_name_H-M   'P 1'
#
loop_
_entity.id
_entity.type
_entity.pdbx_description
1 polymer ?
#
loop_
_entity_poly.entity_id
_entity_poly.type
_entity_poly.pdbx_seq_one_letter_code
_entity_poly.pdbx_strand_id
1 'polypeptide(L)'
;MERPLDARILGKQIIREILYHVLMGPRGGALLALVSRQTHFSLISRVLKQIEMKYTENLNVEQLAAEANMSVSAFHHNFKAVTSTSPLQYLKATDCIKRG
;
A
#
# COMPACT_ATOMS: atom_id res chain seq x y z
N MET A 1 23.74 -17.19 -10.03
CA MET A 1 24.97 -16.96 -9.25
C MET A 1 25.27 -18.21 -8.46
N GLU A 2 26.27 -18.98 -8.87
CA GLU A 2 26.58 -20.29 -8.27
C GLU A 2 27.42 -20.18 -6.99
N ARG A 3 27.92 -18.97 -6.65
CA ARG A 3 28.71 -18.71 -5.44
C ARG A 3 27.93 -17.84 -4.46
N PRO A 4 27.63 -18.32 -3.23
CA PRO A 4 26.81 -17.59 -2.26
C PRO A 4 27.44 -16.28 -1.75
N LEU A 5 28.78 -16.17 -1.76
CA LEU A 5 29.47 -14.93 -1.39
C LEU A 5 29.26 -13.82 -2.43
N ASP A 6 29.33 -14.15 -3.72
CA ASP A 6 29.06 -13.21 -4.81
C ASP A 6 27.62 -12.70 -4.77
N ALA A 7 26.66 -13.60 -4.52
CA ALA A 7 25.26 -13.21 -4.37
C ALA A 7 25.05 -12.25 -3.18
N ARG A 8 25.75 -12.49 -2.06
CA ARG A 8 25.64 -11.64 -0.86
C ARG A 8 26.25 -10.25 -1.06
N ILE A 9 27.33 -10.16 -1.82
CA ILE A 9 28.05 -8.90 -2.05
C ILE A 9 27.45 -8.13 -3.24
N LEU A 10 27.27 -8.79 -4.38
CA LEU A 10 26.89 -8.16 -5.65
C LEU A 10 25.39 -8.16 -5.92
N GLY A 11 24.62 -9.06 -5.30
CA GLY A 11 23.21 -9.28 -5.64
C GLY A 11 22.35 -8.02 -5.52
N LYS A 12 22.46 -7.27 -4.42
CA LYS A 12 21.72 -6.01 -4.24
C LYS A 12 22.09 -4.96 -5.28
N GLN A 13 23.36 -4.89 -5.67
CA GLN A 13 23.85 -3.91 -6.63
C GLN A 13 23.37 -4.23 -8.04
N ILE A 14 23.42 -5.51 -8.44
CA ILE A 14 22.89 -5.98 -9.73
C ILE A 14 21.38 -5.72 -9.84
N ILE A 15 20.61 -5.99 -8.78
CA ILE A 15 19.17 -5.68 -8.77
C ILE A 15 18.94 -4.18 -8.99
N ARG A 16 19.73 -3.33 -8.32
CA ARG A 16 19.61 -1.87 -8.45
C ARG A 16 19.96 -1.38 -9.85
N GLU A 17 20.97 -1.97 -10.47
CA GLU A 17 21.39 -1.66 -11.85
C GLU A 17 20.33 -2.07 -12.87
N ILE A 18 19.74 -3.26 -12.72
CA ILE A 18 18.65 -3.72 -13.58
C ILE A 18 17.43 -2.80 -13.41
N LEU A 19 17.03 -2.49 -12.17
CA LEU A 19 15.94 -1.56 -11.90
C LEU A 19 16.19 -0.19 -12.52
N TYR A 20 17.40 0.35 -12.38
CA TYR A 20 17.79 1.61 -12.99
C TYR A 20 17.62 1.57 -14.51
N HIS A 21 18.15 0.56 -15.19
CA HIS A 21 18.03 0.44 -16.65
C HIS A 21 16.57 0.25 -17.11
N VAL A 22 15.77 -0.51 -16.37
CA VAL A 22 14.34 -0.68 -16.67
C VAL A 22 13.58 0.63 -16.53
N LEU A 23 13.85 1.41 -15.47
CA LEU A 23 13.20 2.69 -15.19
C LEU A 23 13.69 3.83 -16.08
N MET A 24 14.92 3.77 -16.56
CA MET A 24 15.48 4.74 -17.53
C MET A 24 15.23 4.33 -18.98
N GLY A 25 14.77 3.10 -19.22
CA GLY A 25 14.45 2.59 -20.55
C GLY A 25 13.18 3.20 -21.15
N PRO A 26 12.88 2.88 -22.42
CA PRO A 26 11.77 3.50 -23.17
C PRO A 26 10.38 3.38 -22.52
N ARG A 27 10.18 2.35 -21.69
CA ARG A 27 8.91 2.09 -20.97
C ARG A 27 8.97 2.49 -19.49
N GLY A 28 10.08 3.03 -19.02
CA GLY A 28 10.28 3.37 -17.62
C GLY A 28 9.30 4.43 -17.11
N GLY A 29 9.00 5.44 -17.92
CA GLY A 29 7.96 6.43 -17.61
C GLY A 29 6.56 5.82 -17.48
N ALA A 30 6.22 4.80 -18.28
CA ALA A 30 4.95 4.10 -18.15
C ALA A 30 4.90 3.22 -16.89
N LEU A 31 6.01 2.57 -16.53
CA LEU A 31 6.12 1.83 -15.27
C LEU A 31 6.01 2.75 -14.06
N LEU A 32 6.70 3.89 -14.07
CA LEU A 32 6.56 4.92 -13.05
C LEU A 32 5.13 5.44 -12.99
N ALA A 33 4.50 5.74 -14.13
CA ALA A 33 3.11 6.18 -14.18
C ALA A 33 2.13 5.09 -13.69
N LEU A 34 2.40 3.80 -13.91
CA LEU A 34 1.58 2.70 -13.39
C LEU A 34 1.71 2.57 -11.87
N VAL A 35 2.93 2.69 -11.34
CA VAL A 35 3.18 2.74 -9.89
C VAL A 35 2.54 3.99 -9.28
N SER A 36 2.66 5.14 -9.94
CA SER A 36 2.00 6.37 -9.52
C SER A 36 0.48 6.27 -9.64
N ARG A 37 -0.08 5.56 -10.64
CA ARG A 37 -1.52 5.32 -10.79
C ARG A 37 -2.06 4.33 -9.75
N GLN A 38 -1.21 3.47 -9.18
CA GLN A 38 -1.44 2.85 -7.87
C GLN A 38 -1.23 3.88 -6.73
N THR A 39 -1.83 5.06 -6.87
CA THR A 39 -1.77 6.14 -5.87
C THR A 39 -2.25 5.64 -4.51
N HIS A 40 -1.86 6.34 -3.45
CA HIS A 40 -2.44 6.16 -2.12
C HIS A 40 -3.98 6.11 -2.15
N PHE A 41 -4.63 6.82 -3.07
CA PHE A 41 -6.08 6.70 -3.31
C PHE A 41 -6.51 5.27 -3.65
N SER A 42 -5.89 4.62 -4.64
CA SER A 42 -6.22 3.24 -5.04
C SER A 42 -6.01 2.22 -3.92
N LEU A 43 -4.95 2.41 -3.11
CA LEU A 43 -4.66 1.59 -1.95
C LEU A 43 -5.71 1.78 -0.85
N ILE A 44 -6.10 3.03 -0.57
CA ILE A 44 -7.18 3.34 0.38
C ILE A 44 -8.52 2.81 -0.13
N SER A 45 -8.86 2.95 -1.41
CA SER A 45 -10.10 2.39 -1.99
C SER A 45 -10.17 0.87 -1.86
N ARG A 46 -9.04 0.17 -2.02
CA ARG A 46 -8.98 -1.28 -1.79
C ARG A 46 -9.22 -1.64 -0.33
N VAL A 47 -8.62 -0.88 0.60
CA VAL A 47 -8.81 -1.07 2.05
C VAL A 47 -10.27 -0.80 2.44
N LEU A 48 -10.91 0.24 1.89
CA LEU A 48 -12.33 0.51 2.14
C LEU A 48 -13.23 -0.66 1.72
N LYS A 49 -13.00 -1.24 0.54
CA LYS A 49 -13.72 -2.44 0.11
C LYS A 49 -13.52 -3.63 1.06
N GLN A 50 -12.32 -3.80 1.61
CA GLN A 50 -12.06 -4.84 2.61
C GLN A 50 -12.82 -4.60 3.91
N ILE A 51 -12.84 -3.37 4.41
CA ILE A 51 -13.61 -2.98 5.60
C ILE A 51 -15.09 -3.31 5.39
N GLU A 52 -15.63 -3.01 4.21
CA GLU A 52 -17.02 -3.32 3.86
C GLU A 52 -17.32 -4.82 3.77
N MET A 53 -16.35 -5.64 3.35
CA MET A 53 -16.50 -7.10 3.21
C MET A 53 -16.29 -7.86 4.52
N LYS A 54 -15.43 -7.37 5.42
CA LYS A 54 -14.98 -8.07 6.64
C LYS A 54 -15.39 -7.38 7.95
N TYR A 55 -16.50 -6.66 7.94
CA TYR A 55 -16.98 -5.82 9.04
C TYR A 55 -17.23 -6.57 10.37
N THR A 56 -17.38 -7.90 10.35
CA THR A 56 -17.59 -8.73 11.55
C THR A 56 -16.31 -9.11 12.30
N GLU A 57 -15.14 -8.85 11.73
CA GLU A 57 -13.85 -9.07 12.41
C GLU A 57 -13.42 -7.79 13.14
N ASN A 58 -12.72 -7.91 14.28
CA ASN A 58 -12.09 -6.76 14.95
C ASN A 58 -10.98 -6.21 14.04
N LEU A 59 -11.35 -5.33 13.10
CA LEU A 59 -10.42 -4.71 12.16
C LEU A 59 -9.49 -3.76 12.90
N ASN A 60 -8.19 -4.06 12.85
CA ASN A 60 -7.19 -3.23 13.49
C ASN A 60 -6.53 -2.26 12.49
N VAL A 61 -6.30 -1.00 12.91
CA VAL A 61 -5.73 0.05 12.05
C VAL A 61 -4.31 -0.30 11.59
N GLU A 62 -3.50 -0.96 12.43
CA GLU A 62 -2.18 -1.43 12.04
C GLU A 62 -2.25 -2.48 10.92
N GLN A 63 -3.26 -3.36 10.95
CA GLN A 63 -3.45 -4.38 9.91
C GLN A 63 -3.87 -3.74 8.59
N LEU A 64 -4.78 -2.77 8.63
CA LEU A 64 -5.23 -2.03 7.44
C LEU A 64 -4.10 -1.19 6.83
N ALA A 65 -3.25 -0.59 7.67
CA ALA A 65 -2.06 0.13 7.22
C ALA A 65 -1.05 -0.81 6.56
N ALA A 66 -0.81 -1.99 7.14
CA ALA A 66 0.05 -3.02 6.55
C ALA A 66 -0.49 -3.51 5.19
N GLU A 67 -1.81 -3.73 5.07
CA GLU A 67 -2.46 -4.11 3.81
C GLU A 67 -2.36 -3.04 2.71
N ALA A 68 -2.29 -1.78 3.13
CA ALA A 68 -2.03 -0.63 2.25
C ALA A 68 -0.54 -0.44 1.91
N ASN A 69 0.36 -1.25 2.49
CA ASN A 69 1.82 -1.04 2.46
C ASN A 69 2.23 0.37 2.94
N MET A 70 1.58 0.86 3.98
CA MET A 70 1.84 2.17 4.57
C MET A 70 2.24 2.05 6.04
N SER A 71 3.06 3.00 6.51
CA SER A 71 3.15 3.23 7.94
C SER A 71 1.80 3.72 8.48
N VAL A 72 1.53 3.50 9.76
CA VAL A 72 0.27 3.92 10.41
C VAL A 72 0.03 5.42 10.22
N SER A 73 1.06 6.26 10.38
CA SER A 73 0.94 7.71 10.20
C SER A 73 0.57 8.09 8.76
N ALA A 74 1.26 7.51 7.76
CA ALA A 74 0.95 7.74 6.36
C ALA A 74 -0.46 7.24 6.01
N PHE A 75 -0.86 6.10 6.57
CA PHE A 75 -2.21 5.55 6.39
C PHE A 75 -3.27 6.50 6.95
N HIS A 76 -3.13 6.99 8.18
CA HIS A 76 -4.05 7.97 8.77
C HIS A 76 -4.20 9.23 7.91
N HIS A 77 -3.09 9.79 7.44
CA HIS A 77 -3.09 10.98 6.60
C HIS A 77 -3.84 10.74 5.28
N ASN A 78 -3.46 9.69 4.54
CA ASN A 78 -4.07 9.38 3.24
C ASN A 78 -5.53 8.93 3.39
N PHE A 79 -5.86 8.14 4.41
CA PHE A 79 -7.23 7.72 4.68
C PHE A 79 -8.14 8.93 4.93
N LYS A 80 -7.69 9.88 5.75
CA LYS A 80 -8.43 11.12 6.01
C LYS A 80 -8.54 11.99 4.76
N ALA A 81 -7.49 12.07 3.93
CA ALA A 81 -7.55 12.80 2.67
C ALA A 81 -8.60 12.23 1.71
N VAL A 82 -8.84 10.91 1.73
CA VAL A 82 -9.80 10.24 0.84
C VAL A 82 -11.22 10.20 1.42
N THR A 83 -11.36 9.97 2.73
CA THR A 83 -12.66 9.73 3.38
C THR A 83 -13.18 10.91 4.19
N SER A 84 -12.39 11.99 4.28
CA SER A 84 -12.61 13.12 5.19
C SER A 84 -12.70 12.77 6.68
N THR A 85 -12.45 11.51 7.06
CA THR A 85 -12.57 11.00 8.44
C THR A 85 -11.36 10.16 8.83
N SER A 86 -11.10 10.01 10.12
CA SER A 86 -10.01 9.12 10.56
C SER A 86 -10.44 7.64 10.44
N PRO A 87 -9.49 6.70 10.24
CA PRO A 87 -9.81 5.26 10.14
C PRO A 87 -10.69 4.74 11.28
N LEU A 88 -10.37 5.11 12.53
CA LEU A 88 -11.14 4.69 13.71
C LEU A 88 -12.56 5.25 13.74
N GLN A 89 -12.76 6.50 13.29
CA GLN A 89 -14.09 7.10 13.22
C GLN A 89 -14.93 6.44 12.12
N TYR A 90 -14.30 6.14 10.98
CA TYR A 90 -14.95 5.44 9.88
C TYR A 90 -15.44 4.05 10.31
N LEU A 91 -14.57 3.25 10.96
CA LEU A 91 -14.93 1.93 11.48
C LEU A 91 -16.10 1.98 12.48
N LYS A 92 -16.11 2.98 13.38
CA LYS A 92 -17.23 3.19 14.31
C LYS A 92 -18.53 3.55 13.60
N ALA A 93 -18.47 4.40 12.58
CA ALA A 93 -19.65 4.80 11.82
C ALA A 93 -20.23 3.64 11.02
N THR A 94 -19.38 2.84 10.36
CA THR A 94 -19.82 1.64 9.63
C THR A 94 -20.46 0.60 10.54
N ASP A 95 -19.92 0.43 11.75
CA ASP A 95 -20.50 -0.45 12.78
C ASP A 95 -21.89 0.02 13.21
N CYS A 96 -22.09 1.33 13.39
CA CYS A 96 -23.38 1.87 13.83
C CYS A 96 -24.47 1.73 12.76
N ILE A 97 -24.13 1.94 11.49
CA ILE A 97 -25.10 1.85 10.37
C ILE A 97 -25.57 0.41 10.14
N LYS A 98 -24.72 -0.59 10.39
CA LYS A 98 -25.02 -2.00 10.09
C LYS A 98 -25.66 -2.77 11.26
N ARG A 99 -25.72 -2.18 12.45
CA ARG A 99 -26.37 -2.75 13.65
C ARG A 99 -27.78 -2.23 13.91
N GLY A 100 -28.25 -1.23 13.15
CA GLY A 100 -29.64 -0.75 13.15
C GLY A 100 -30.44 -1.39 12.02
#